data_AF-A0A4Y8Q1H5-F1
#
_entry.id   AF-A0A4Y8Q1H5-F1
#
_cell.length_a   1.000
_cell.length_b   1.000
_cell.length_c   1.000
_cell.angle_alpha   90.00
_cell.angle_beta   90.00
_cell.angle_gamma   90.00
#
_symmetry.space_group_name_H-M   'P 1'
#
loop_
_entity.id
_entity.type
_entity.pdbx_description
1 polymer ?
#
loop_
_entity_poly.entity_id
_entity_poly.type
_entity_poly.pdbx_seq_one_letter_code
_entity_poly.pdbx_strand_id
1 'polypeptide(L)'
;MKFSKICQCQTPEGNNIVVNICITDSAWDKCNADTQNATKEILGKEPIPLLGPSGKGDGIKNEGGHWVVHTPTKQRLSTSQGVSWGQLQYEGLTFDSTYNH
;
A
#
# COMPACT_ATOMS: atom_id res chain seq x y z
N MET A 1 -10.63 12.61 1.35
CA MET A 1 -9.47 11.73 1.08
C MET A 1 -8.40 12.10 2.10
N LYS A 2 -7.81 11.12 2.79
CA LYS A 2 -6.90 11.40 3.91
C LYS A 2 -5.47 11.65 3.47
N PHE A 3 -5.04 10.86 2.49
CA PHE A 3 -3.69 10.88 1.96
C PHE A 3 -3.74 10.70 0.45
N SER A 4 -2.99 11.51 -0.29
CA SER A 4 -2.76 11.35 -1.71
C SER A 4 -1.38 11.87 -2.03
N LYS A 5 -0.54 11.02 -2.59
CA LYS A 5 0.84 11.37 -2.93
C LYS A 5 1.32 10.54 -4.12
N ILE A 6 2.01 11.19 -5.03
CA ILE A 6 2.81 10.53 -6.05
C ILE A 6 4.15 10.14 -5.41
N CYS A 7 4.46 8.85 -5.38
CA CYS A 7 5.65 8.31 -4.73
C CYS A 7 6.48 7.49 -5.71
N GLN A 8 7.78 7.39 -5.43
CA GLN A 8 8.63 6.36 -6.05
C GLN A 8 8.39 5.03 -5.33
N CYS A 9 8.19 3.96 -6.09
CA CYS A 9 8.04 2.61 -5.60
C CYS A 9 9.09 1.71 -6.26
N GLN A 10 9.70 0.79 -5.51
CA GLN A 10 10.67 -0.17 -6.05
C GLN A 10 10.00 -1.53 -6.24
N THR A 11 10.00 -2.06 -7.46
CA THR A 11 9.48 -3.40 -7.75
C THR A 11 10.40 -4.49 -7.17
N PRO A 12 9.91 -5.73 -6.99
CA PRO A 12 10.75 -6.84 -6.52
C PRO A 12 11.98 -7.11 -7.39
N GLU A 13 11.92 -6.75 -8.67
CA GLU A 13 13.02 -6.87 -9.64
C GLU A 13 14.03 -5.72 -9.55
N GLY A 14 13.79 -4.73 -8.67
CA GLY A 14 14.68 -3.60 -8.40
C GLY A 14 14.40 -2.35 -9.24
N ASN A 15 13.36 -2.36 -10.10
CA ASN A 15 13.00 -1.20 -10.91
C ASN A 15 12.27 -0.15 -10.08
N ASN A 16 12.55 1.14 -10.32
CA ASN A 16 11.79 2.22 -9.70
C ASN A 16 10.66 2.67 -10.65
N ILE A 17 9.44 2.68 -10.14
CA ILE A 17 8.24 3.16 -10.84
C ILE A 17 7.58 4.28 -10.03
N VAL A 18 6.90 5.19 -10.73
CA VAL A 18 6.11 6.24 -10.09
C VAL A 18 4.69 5.75 -9.91
N VAL A 19 4.16 5.79 -8.69
CA VAL A 19 2.81 5.34 -8.37
C VAL A 19 2.08 6.42 -7.59
N ASN A 20 0.86 6.75 -8.01
CA ASN A 20 -0.04 7.59 -7.22
C ASN A 20 -0.68 6.73 -6.12
N ILE A 21 -0.38 7.01 -4.85
CA ILE A 21 -0.95 6.32 -3.70
C ILE A 21 -2.00 7.21 -3.04
N CYS A 22 -3.21 6.69 -2.89
CA CYS A 22 -4.33 7.34 -2.25
C CYS A 22 -4.84 6.47 -1.09
N ILE A 23 -5.17 7.10 0.04
CA ILE A 23 -5.87 6.45 1.17
C ILE A 23 -7.12 7.27 1.48
N THR A 24 -8.26 6.60 1.50
CA THR A 24 -9.55 7.24 1.82
C THR A 24 -9.68 7.53 3.31
N ASP A 25 -10.45 8.56 3.69
CA ASP A 25 -10.72 8.84 5.12
C ASP A 25 -11.42 7.66 5.78
N SER A 26 -12.37 7.04 5.09
CA SER A 26 -13.15 5.92 5.60
C SER A 26 -12.33 4.68 5.95
N ALA A 27 -11.27 4.39 5.19
CA ALA A 27 -10.36 3.30 5.50
C ALA A 27 -9.39 3.70 6.63
N TRP A 28 -8.84 4.91 6.52
CA TRP A 28 -7.88 5.44 7.48
C TRP A 28 -8.44 5.53 8.90
N ASP A 29 -9.64 6.09 9.06
CA ASP A 29 -10.26 6.32 10.36
C ASP A 29 -10.71 5.01 11.04
N LYS A 30 -10.78 3.90 10.29
CA LYS A 30 -11.03 2.55 10.82
C LYS A 30 -9.76 1.85 11.31
N CYS A 31 -8.57 2.30 10.88
CA CYS A 31 -7.31 1.78 11.39
C CYS A 31 -7.03 2.30 12.79
N ASN A 32 -6.50 1.43 13.65
CA ASN A 32 -5.97 1.86 14.94
C ASN A 32 -4.69 2.71 14.77
N ALA A 33 -4.26 3.34 15.87
CA ALA A 33 -3.10 4.24 15.87
C ALA A 33 -1.80 3.55 15.41
N ASP A 34 -1.59 2.28 15.78
CA ASP A 34 -0.39 1.54 15.41
C ASP A 34 -0.33 1.30 13.89
N THR A 35 -1.44 0.88 13.28
CA THR A 35 -1.54 0.68 11.83
C THR A 35 -1.38 2.00 11.07
N GLN A 36 -1.96 3.08 11.58
CA GLN A 36 -1.78 4.41 11.01
C GLN A 36 -0.30 4.85 11.06
N ASN A 37 0.38 4.65 12.18
CA ASN A 37 1.80 5.01 12.32
C ASN A 37 2.69 4.15 11.43
N ALA A 38 2.50 2.83 11.42
CA ALA A 38 3.24 1.93 10.54
C ALA A 38 3.00 2.25 9.05
N THR A 39 1.78 2.62 8.67
CA THR A 39 1.49 3.06 7.30
C THR A 39 2.26 4.33 6.96
N LYS A 40 2.29 5.33 7.85
CA LYS A 40 3.08 6.56 7.63
C LYS A 40 4.57 6.24 7.47
N GLU A 41 5.10 5.33 8.29
CA GLU A 41 6.50 4.90 8.19
C GLU A 41 6.79 4.24 6.84
N ILE A 42 5.92 3.37 6.34
CA ILE A 42 6.07 2.75 5.01
C ILE A 42 6.01 3.80 3.90
N LEU A 43 5.02 4.69 3.94
CA LEU A 43 4.84 5.74 2.91
C LEU A 43 5.92 6.84 2.99
N GLY A 44 6.64 6.92 4.10
CA GLY A 44 7.81 7.77 4.27
C GLY A 44 9.11 7.20 3.68
N LYS A 45 9.14 5.89 3.36
CA LYS A 45 10.29 5.25 2.70
C LYS A 45 10.17 5.46 1.20
N GLU A 46 11.00 6.31 0.60
CA GLU A 46 11.08 6.45 -0.86
C GLU A 46 12.44 5.98 -1.38
N PRO A 47 12.50 4.98 -2.30
CA PRO A 47 11.35 4.30 -2.91
C PRO A 47 10.62 3.35 -1.94
N ILE A 48 9.29 3.30 -2.03
CA ILE A 48 8.45 2.40 -1.23
C ILE A 48 8.63 0.98 -1.78
N PRO A 49 9.03 0.00 -0.97
CA PRO A 49 9.16 -1.38 -1.44
C PRO A 49 7.81 -1.95 -1.87
N LEU A 50 7.71 -2.41 -3.12
CA LEU A 50 6.63 -3.29 -3.57
C LEU A 50 7.06 -4.74 -3.37
N LEU A 51 6.28 -5.47 -2.59
CA LEU A 51 6.60 -6.85 -2.20
C LEU A 51 5.91 -7.82 -3.15
N GLY A 52 6.65 -8.83 -3.59
CA GLY A 52 6.07 -9.96 -4.31
C GLY A 52 5.12 -10.79 -3.42
N PRO A 53 4.37 -11.76 -4.00
CA PRO A 53 3.41 -12.59 -3.26
C PRO A 53 4.02 -13.33 -2.06
N SER A 54 5.27 -13.78 -2.17
CA SER A 54 6.04 -14.42 -1.09
C SER A 54 6.95 -13.47 -0.33
N GLY A 55 6.90 -12.17 -0.63
CA GLY A 55 7.69 -11.14 0.03
C GLY A 55 7.33 -11.03 1.52
N LYS A 56 8.35 -10.85 2.34
CA LYS A 56 8.28 -10.58 3.79
C LYS A 56 8.78 -9.17 4.07
N GLY A 57 8.31 -8.57 5.16
CA GLY A 57 8.74 -7.24 5.61
C GLY A 57 7.76 -6.14 5.27
N ASP A 58 8.14 -4.90 5.56
CA ASP A 58 7.26 -3.74 5.43
C ASP A 58 7.27 -3.19 3.99
N GLY A 59 6.10 -2.86 3.48
CA GLY A 59 5.96 -2.31 2.13
C GLY A 59 4.52 -2.35 1.64
N ILE A 60 4.35 -2.34 0.33
CA ILE A 60 3.06 -2.55 -0.32
C ILE A 60 3.09 -3.90 -1.03
N LYS A 61 2.12 -4.77 -0.73
CA LYS A 61 2.11 -6.16 -1.20
C LYS A 61 0.86 -6.45 -1.99
N ASN A 62 0.97 -7.23 -3.06
CA ASN A 62 -0.21 -7.81 -3.72
C ASN A 62 -0.56 -9.15 -3.05
N GLU A 63 -1.75 -9.23 -2.44
CA GLU A 63 -2.30 -10.41 -1.78
C GLU A 63 -3.56 -10.85 -2.55
N GLY A 64 -3.40 -11.73 -3.52
CA GLY A 64 -4.53 -12.41 -4.19
C GLY A 64 -5.42 -11.50 -5.04
N GLY A 65 -4.86 -10.46 -5.66
CA GLY A 65 -5.60 -9.53 -6.52
C GLY A 65 -5.95 -8.20 -5.88
N HIS A 66 -5.62 -8.02 -4.59
CA HIS A 66 -5.74 -6.76 -3.88
C HIS A 66 -4.37 -6.30 -3.40
N TRP A 67 -4.16 -4.98 -3.35
CA TRP A 67 -2.96 -4.40 -2.80
C TRP A 67 -3.16 -4.03 -1.34
N VAL A 68 -2.15 -4.28 -0.53
CA VAL A 68 -2.21 -4.04 0.91
C VAL A 68 -0.98 -3.28 1.36
N VAL A 69 -1.17 -2.32 2.27
CA VAL A 69 -0.05 -1.77 3.04
C VAL A 69 0.32 -2.83 4.06
N HIS A 70 1.40 -3.56 3.78
CA HIS A 70 1.84 -4.67 4.60
C HIS A 70 2.58 -4.13 5.81
N THR A 71 1.86 -4.02 6.92
CA THR A 71 2.38 -3.63 8.23
C THR A 71 2.54 -4.87 9.12
N PRO A 72 3.42 -4.83 10.14
CA PRO A 72 3.52 -5.91 11.13
C PRO A 72 2.32 -5.99 12.09
N THR A 73 1.33 -5.10 11.94
CA THR A 73 0.15 -5.05 12.80
C THR A 73 -0.94 -6.02 12.34
N LYS A 74 -1.92 -6.29 13.22
CA LYS A 74 -3.08 -7.13 12.90
C LYS A 74 -4.07 -6.47 11.92
N GLN A 75 -3.93 -5.18 11.66
CA GLN A 75 -4.79 -4.42 10.76
C GLN A 75 -4.01 -3.96 9.54
N ARG A 76 -4.64 -4.01 8.37
CA ARG A 76 -4.03 -3.56 7.12
C ARG A 76 -5.00 -2.72 6.31
N LEU A 77 -4.46 -1.71 5.64
CA LEU A 77 -5.16 -0.98 4.59
C LEU A 77 -5.06 -1.78 3.30
N SER A 78 -6.17 -1.88 2.57
CA SER A 78 -6.26 -2.64 1.33
C SER A 78 -7.03 -1.90 0.25
N THR A 79 -6.76 -2.27 -0.99
CA THR A 79 -7.57 -1.85 -2.13
C THR A 79 -8.76 -2.81 -2.29
N SER A 80 -9.96 -2.27 -2.49
CA SER A 80 -11.10 -3.05 -2.96
C SER A 80 -11.01 -3.33 -4.47
N GLN A 81 -10.24 -2.50 -5.18
CA GLN A 81 -10.01 -2.55 -6.61
C GLN A 81 -8.88 -3.54 -6.96
N GLY A 82 -9.07 -4.25 -8.07
CA GLY A 82 -8.07 -5.15 -8.66
C GLY A 82 -7.18 -4.41 -9.65
N VAL A 83 -6.18 -3.68 -9.14
CA VAL A 83 -5.16 -3.05 -9.98
C VAL A 83 -4.07 -4.08 -10.30
N SER A 84 -3.83 -4.34 -11.58
CA SER A 84 -2.76 -5.28 -11.97
C SER A 84 -1.37 -4.63 -11.85
N TRP A 85 -0.33 -5.45 -11.70
CA TRP A 85 1.06 -4.99 -11.60
C TRP A 85 1.48 -4.04 -12.73
N GLY A 86 1.12 -4.36 -13.98
CA GLY A 86 1.46 -3.53 -15.14
C GLY A 86 0.72 -2.19 -15.20
N GLN A 87 -0.35 -2.03 -14.42
CA GLN A 87 -1.19 -0.83 -14.41
C GLN A 87 -0.86 0.15 -13.28
N LEU A 88 0.00 -0.21 -12.32
CA LEU A 88 0.31 0.62 -11.15
C LEU A 88 0.74 2.04 -11.49
N GLN A 89 1.60 2.20 -12.50
CA GLN A 89 2.13 3.51 -12.90
C GLN A 89 1.08 4.41 -13.58
N TYR A 90 -0.03 3.85 -14.05
CA TYR A 90 -1.07 4.55 -14.77
C TYR A 90 -2.30 4.80 -13.89
N GLU A 91 -2.72 3.80 -13.12
CA GLU A 91 -3.95 3.84 -12.32
C GLU A 91 -3.69 4.21 -10.85
N GLY A 92 -2.46 4.00 -10.37
CA GLY A 92 -2.12 4.18 -8.96
C GLY A 92 -2.71 3.10 -8.06
N LEU A 93 -2.76 3.37 -6.77
CA LEU A 93 -3.35 2.51 -5.74
C LEU A 93 -4.24 3.35 -4.84
N THR A 94 -5.51 2.95 -4.71
CA THR A 94 -6.44 3.55 -3.75
C THR A 94 -6.79 2.56 -2.66
N PHE A 95 -6.28 2.79 -1.46
CA PHE A 95 -6.60 2.02 -0.26
C PHE A 95 -7.90 2.57 0.37
N ASP A 96 -8.98 1.81 0.19
CA ASP A 96 -10.35 2.18 0.53
C ASP A 96 -11.03 1.19 1.49
N SER A 97 -10.31 0.14 1.89
CA SER A 97 -10.76 -0.85 2.86
C SER A 97 -9.72 -1.10 3.95
N THR A 98 -10.20 -1.61 5.08
CA THR A 98 -9.38 -2.03 6.23
C THR A 98 -9.86 -3.40 6.67
N TYR A 99 -8.94 -4.35 6.84
CA TYR A 99 -9.27 -5.68 7.34
C TYR A 99 -8.30 -6.12 8.45
N ASN A 100 -8.77 -7.06 9.27
CA ASN A 100 -7.94 -7.72 10.27
C ASN A 100 -7.36 -8.99 9.65
N HIS A 101 -6.04 -9.14 9.73
CA HIS A 101 -5.31 -10.37 9.37
C HIS A 101 -5.22 -11.32 10.57
#